data_AF-A0A9E5TJF8-F1
#
_entry.id   AF-A0A9E5TJF8-F1
#
_cell.length_a   1.000
_cell.length_b   1.000
_cell.length_c   1.000
_cell.angle_alpha   90.00
_cell.angle_beta   90.00
_cell.angle_gamma   90.00
#
_symmetry.space_group_name_H-M   'P 1'
#
loop_
_entity.id
_entity.type
_entity.pdbx_description
1 polymer ?
#
loop_
_entity_poly.entity_id
_entity_poly.type
_entity_poly.pdbx_seq_one_letter_code
_entity_poly.pdbx_strand_id
1 'polypeptide(L)'
;MELAIVKALALEALRDTDGALEALRQALTLGEPEGYVRIFVDEGAVMGRLLHEAASRGMTPEYVGKLLAAFPEEKPMPSVSARAQSRENELVEPLSEREL
;
A
#
# COMPACT_ATOMS: atom_id res chain seq x y z
N MET A 1 -14.96 -16.40 0.74
CA MET A 1 -13.81 -15.48 0.75
C MET A 1 -14.21 -14.12 1.34
N GLU A 2 -15.16 -13.40 0.74
CA GLU A 2 -15.64 -12.08 1.22
C GLU A 2 -15.97 -12.03 2.73
N LEU A 3 -16.74 -13.01 3.23
CA LEU A 3 -17.05 -13.08 4.66
C LEU A 3 -15.79 -13.15 5.54
N ALA A 4 -14.77 -13.88 5.10
CA ALA A 4 -13.53 -14.04 5.85
C ALA A 4 -12.69 -12.74 5.82
N ILE A 5 -12.74 -11.98 4.72
CA ILE A 5 -12.14 -10.65 4.60
C ILE A 5 -12.79 -9.68 5.61
N VAL A 6 -14.12 -9.58 5.58
CA VAL A 6 -14.87 -8.70 6.50
C VAL A 6 -14.60 -9.09 7.95
N LYS A 7 -14.56 -10.39 8.26
CA LYS A 7 -14.23 -10.89 9.59
C LYS A 7 -12.80 -10.51 10.01
N ALA A 8 -11.82 -10.63 9.13
CA ALA A 8 -10.44 -10.25 9.42
C ALA A 8 -10.34 -8.75 9.78
N LEU A 9 -11.00 -7.89 9.00
CA LEU A 9 -11.01 -6.45 9.24
C LEU A 9 -11.74 -6.09 10.55
N ALA A 10 -12.85 -6.75 10.85
CA ALA A 10 -13.58 -6.55 12.10
C ALA A 10 -12.74 -6.96 13.33
N LEU A 11 -12.03 -8.09 13.25
CA LEU A 11 -11.15 -8.56 14.34
C LEU A 11 -9.94 -7.65 14.53
N GLU A 12 -9.36 -7.16 13.44
CA GLU A 12 -8.29 -6.16 13.50
C GLU A 12 -8.77 -4.85 14.16
N ALA A 13 -10.00 -4.39 13.85
CA ALA A 13 -10.60 -3.24 14.51
C ALA A 13 -10.83 -3.47 16.02
N LEU A 14 -11.07 -4.72 16.43
CA LEU A 14 -11.15 -5.14 17.83
C LEU A 14 -9.80 -5.42 18.48
N ARG A 15 -8.69 -5.24 17.74
CA ARG A 15 -7.31 -5.51 18.16
C ARG A 15 -7.04 -6.99 18.49
N ASP A 16 -7.85 -7.89 17.94
CA ASP A 16 -7.63 -9.33 17.95
C ASP A 16 -6.86 -9.74 16.69
N THR A 17 -5.55 -9.51 16.73
CA THR A 17 -4.67 -9.76 15.57
C THR A 17 -4.59 -11.24 15.23
N ASP A 18 -4.57 -12.14 16.20
CA ASP A 18 -4.51 -13.58 15.93
C ASP A 18 -5.81 -14.08 15.27
N GLY A 19 -6.97 -13.63 15.77
CA GLY A 19 -8.25 -13.90 15.14
C GLY A 19 -8.34 -13.32 13.71
N ALA A 20 -7.84 -12.10 13.52
CA ALA A 20 -7.81 -11.45 12.22
C ALA A 20 -6.96 -12.23 11.20
N LEU A 21 -5.79 -12.71 11.62
CA LEU A 21 -4.89 -13.48 10.77
C LEU A 21 -5.43 -14.86 10.43
N GLU A 22 -6.14 -15.52 11.35
CA GLU A 22 -6.79 -16.80 11.06
C GLU A 22 -7.93 -16.63 10.06
N ALA A 23 -8.71 -15.55 10.17
CA ALA A 23 -9.71 -15.20 9.17
C ALA A 23 -9.07 -14.83 7.82
N LEU A 24 -7.97 -14.07 7.82
CA LEU A 24 -7.22 -13.73 6.62
C LEU A 24 -6.65 -14.98 5.94
N ARG A 25 -6.09 -15.93 6.69
CA ARG A 25 -5.59 -17.20 6.16
C ARG A 25 -6.67 -17.95 5.38
N GLN A 26 -7.90 -18.01 5.91
CA GLN A 26 -9.03 -18.60 5.20
C GLN A 26 -9.38 -17.86 3.91
N ALA A 27 -9.33 -16.53 3.92
CA ALA A 27 -9.54 -15.72 2.71
C ALA A 27 -8.46 -15.98 1.66
N LEU A 28 -7.17 -16.02 2.06
CA LEU A 28 -6.04 -16.29 1.18
C LEU A 28 -6.13 -17.69 0.55
N THR A 29 -6.43 -18.74 1.34
CA THR A 29 -6.59 -20.11 0.82
C THR A 29 -7.71 -20.23 -0.20
N LEU A 30 -8.80 -19.46 -0.05
CA LEU A 30 -9.91 -19.46 -1.01
C LEU A 30 -9.62 -18.58 -2.24
N GLY A 31 -8.79 -17.54 -2.08
CA GLY A 31 -8.48 -16.59 -3.15
C GLY A 31 -7.32 -16.98 -4.04
N GLU A 32 -6.33 -17.70 -3.50
CA GLU A 32 -5.11 -18.09 -4.21
C GLU A 32 -5.37 -18.89 -5.49
N PRO A 33 -6.24 -19.92 -5.51
CA PRO A 33 -6.48 -20.71 -6.73
C PRO A 33 -7.07 -19.90 -7.89
N GLU A 34 -7.88 -18.89 -7.56
CA GLU A 34 -8.55 -18.02 -8.53
C GLU A 34 -7.72 -16.75 -8.85
N GLY A 35 -6.67 -16.48 -8.07
CA GLY A 35 -5.82 -15.31 -8.25
C GLY A 35 -6.50 -13.97 -7.95
N TYR A 36 -7.41 -13.94 -6.96
CA TYR A 36 -8.16 -12.72 -6.64
C TYR A 36 -7.30 -11.63 -5.98
N VAL A 37 -6.96 -10.57 -6.71
CA VAL A 37 -6.15 -9.46 -6.16
C VAL A 37 -7.01 -8.30 -5.64
N ARG A 38 -7.93 -7.79 -6.47
CA ARG A 38 -8.67 -6.54 -6.19
C ARG A 38 -9.41 -6.54 -4.86
N ILE A 39 -10.07 -7.66 -4.53
CA ILE A 39 -10.86 -7.77 -3.31
C ILE A 39 -10.06 -7.61 -2.02
N PHE A 40 -8.74 -7.83 -2.05
CA PHE A 40 -7.87 -7.56 -0.92
C PHE A 40 -7.34 -6.12 -0.97
N VAL A 41 -6.98 -5.64 -2.17
CA VAL A 41 -6.38 -4.30 -2.34
C VAL A 41 -7.40 -3.18 -2.07
N ASP A 42 -8.66 -3.39 -2.47
CA ASP A 42 -9.74 -2.41 -2.31
C ASP A 42 -10.07 -2.13 -0.84
N GLU A 43 -9.73 -3.04 0.09
CA GLU A 43 -9.86 -2.85 1.54
C GLU A 43 -8.80 -1.90 2.12
N GLY A 44 -7.78 -1.56 1.34
CA GLY A 44 -6.81 -0.51 1.65
C GLY A 44 -5.86 -0.83 2.81
N ALA A 45 -5.44 0.22 3.52
CA ALA A 45 -4.29 0.16 4.44
C ALA A 45 -4.43 -0.86 5.58
N VAL A 46 -5.65 -1.15 6.05
CA VAL A 46 -5.88 -2.16 7.10
C VAL A 46 -5.52 -3.54 6.59
N MET A 47 -5.98 -3.89 5.39
CA MET A 47 -5.64 -5.17 4.75
C MET A 47 -4.14 -5.25 4.42
N GLY A 48 -3.54 -4.15 3.95
CA GLY A 48 -2.09 -4.09 3.70
C GLY A 48 -1.25 -4.44 4.93
N ARG A 49 -1.61 -3.91 6.11
CA ARG A 49 -0.94 -4.26 7.38
C ARG A 49 -1.11 -5.73 7.74
N LEU A 50 -2.33 -6.26 7.62
CA LEU A 50 -2.58 -7.69 7.90
C LEU A 50 -1.81 -8.60 6.94
N LEU A 51 -1.66 -8.22 5.68
CA LEU A 51 -0.86 -8.95 4.70
C LEU A 51 0.63 -8.90 5.02
N HIS A 52 1.16 -7.77 5.50
CA HIS A 52 2.54 -7.70 6.00
C HIS A 52 2.79 -8.64 7.19
N GLU A 53 1.84 -8.71 8.12
CA GLU A 53 1.91 -9.63 9.25
C GLU A 53 1.74 -11.11 8.81
N ALA A 54 0.87 -11.38 7.83
CA ALA A 54 0.74 -12.71 7.25
C ALA A 54 2.04 -13.16 6.54
N ALA A 55 2.72 -12.22 5.86
CA ALA A 55 4.02 -12.46 5.23
C ALA A 55 5.10 -12.77 6.27
N SER A 56 5.15 -12.05 7.40
CA SER A 56 6.11 -12.29 8.47
C SER A 56 5.94 -13.69 9.11
N ARG A 57 4.71 -14.21 9.09
CA ARG A 57 4.35 -15.57 9.56
C ARG A 57 4.46 -16.65 8.47
N GLY A 58 4.88 -16.30 7.25
CA GLY A 58 5.09 -17.23 6.14
C GLY A 58 3.80 -17.80 5.53
N MET A 59 2.67 -17.09 5.63
CA MET A 59 1.41 -17.54 5.04
C MET A 59 1.43 -17.32 3.52
N THR A 60 1.31 -18.40 2.73
CA THR A 60 1.18 -18.36 1.25
C THR A 60 2.08 -17.28 0.62
N PRO A 61 3.41 -17.37 0.80
CA PRO A 61 4.33 -16.24 0.63
C PRO A 61 4.31 -15.68 -0.80
N GLU A 62 4.14 -16.53 -1.81
CA GLU A 62 4.02 -16.12 -3.21
C GLU A 62 2.75 -15.30 -3.46
N TYR A 63 1.62 -15.74 -2.89
CA TYR A 63 0.35 -15.07 -3.08
C TYR A 63 0.27 -13.76 -2.29
N VAL A 64 0.69 -13.78 -1.03
CA VAL A 64 0.78 -12.57 -0.21
C VAL A 64 1.75 -11.55 -0.82
N GLY A 65 2.88 -12.00 -1.38
CA GLY A 65 3.80 -11.13 -2.11
C GLY A 65 3.14 -10.45 -3.32
N LYS A 66 2.35 -11.18 -4.11
CA LYS A 66 1.57 -10.61 -5.23
C LYS A 66 0.55 -9.59 -4.74
N LEU A 67 -0.15 -9.86 -3.64
CA LEU A 67 -1.12 -8.94 -3.07
C LEU A 67 -0.45 -7.66 -2.59
N LEU A 68 0.65 -7.78 -1.81
CA LEU A 68 1.42 -6.63 -1.31
C LEU A 68 1.98 -5.77 -2.45
N ALA A 69 2.46 -6.37 -3.54
CA ALA A 69 2.94 -5.64 -4.72
C ALA A 69 1.84 -4.87 -5.47
N ALA A 70 0.57 -5.21 -5.25
CA ALA A 70 -0.57 -4.53 -5.85
C ALA A 70 -1.07 -3.33 -5.02
N PHE A 71 -0.63 -3.19 -3.77
CA PHE A 71 -0.86 -1.96 -3.02
C PHE A 71 -0.03 -0.83 -3.63
N PRO A 72 -0.59 0.38 -3.73
CA PRO A 72 0.19 1.53 -4.16
C PRO A 72 1.35 1.70 -3.18
N GLU A 73 2.58 1.69 -3.68
CA GLU A 73 3.73 2.10 -2.86
C GLU A 73 3.39 3.45 -2.24
N GLU A 74 3.47 3.55 -0.92
CA GLU A 74 3.64 4.84 -0.26
C GLU A 74 4.97 5.39 -0.74
N LYS A 75 4.98 5.97 -1.95
CA LYS A 75 6.09 6.81 -2.38
C LYS A 75 6.24 7.84 -1.28
N PRO A 76 7.39 7.91 -0.59
CA PRO A 76 7.61 9.00 0.35
C PRO A 76 7.37 10.27 -0.45
N MET A 77 6.32 11.01 -0.07
CA MET A 77 6.03 12.29 -0.70
C MET A 77 7.33 13.07 -0.69
N PRO A 78 7.83 13.58 -1.83
CA PRO A 78 8.99 14.43 -1.81
C PRO A 78 8.65 15.57 -0.86
N SER A 79 9.32 15.61 0.28
CA SER A 79 9.19 16.69 1.25
C SER A 79 9.30 17.99 0.45
N VAL A 80 8.21 18.76 0.44
CA VAL A 80 8.11 20.02 -0.31
C VAL A 80 9.15 21.04 0.19
N SER A 81 9.87 20.73 1.28
CA SER A 81 11.01 21.48 1.80
C SER A 81 12.23 21.55 0.86
N ALA A 82 12.37 20.67 -0.15
CA ALA A 82 13.53 20.72 -1.04
C ALA A 82 13.29 21.53 -2.34
N ARG A 83 12.04 21.88 -2.67
CA ARG A 83 11.71 22.59 -3.92
C ARG A 83 11.63 24.12 -3.78
N ALA A 84 11.71 24.64 -2.55
CA ALA A 84 11.78 26.07 -2.29
C ALA A 84 13.21 26.63 -2.48
N GLN A 85 14.25 25.82 -2.33
CA GLN A 85 15.65 26.29 -2.38
C GLN A 85 16.23 26.37 -3.80
N SER A 86 15.55 25.81 -4.81
CA SER A 86 16.01 25.85 -6.20
C SER A 86 15.37 26.96 -7.04
N ARG A 87 14.39 27.71 -6.51
CA ARG A 87 13.68 28.76 -7.24
C ARG A 87 14.24 30.18 -7.06
N GLU A 88 15.21 30.37 -6.16
CA GLU A 88 15.86 31.67 -5.97
C GLU A 88 17.11 31.86 -6.85
N ASN A 89 17.56 30.82 -7.57
CA ASN A 89 18.76 30.87 -8.41
C ASN A 89 18.45 30.99 -9.92
N GLU A 90 17.20 31.24 -10.30
CA GLU A 90 16.75 31.46 -11.69
C GLU A 90 16.40 32.95 -11.92
N LEU A 91 16.96 33.85 -11.09
CA LEU A 91 16.76 35.30 -11.17
C LEU A 91 18.04 36.03 -11.62
N VAL A 92 18.56 35.70 -12.80
CA VAL A 92 19.41 36.63 -13.57
C VAL A 92 19.13 36.40 -15.07
N GLU A 93 18.06 36.98 -15.59
CA GLU A 93 18.04 37.34 -17.01
C GLU A 93 18.77 38.68 -17.16
N PRO A 94 19.93 38.74 -17.83
CA PRO A 94 20.53 40.03 -18.15
C PRO A 94 19.69 40.69 -19.24
N LEU A 95 19.18 41.90 -18.94
CA LEU A 95 18.73 42.85 -19.96
C LEU A 95 19.87 43.06 -20.96
N SER A 96 19.72 42.56 -22.18
CA SER A 96 20.59 42.93 -23.29
C SER A 96 19.80 42.99 -24.58
N GLU A 97 19.78 44.20 -25.11
CA GLU A 97 19.09 44.74 -26.27
C GLU A 97 19.23 43.87 -27.52
N ARG A 98 18.11 43.54 -28.17
CA ARG A 98 18.08 43.23 -29.60
C ARG A 98 16.83 43.80 -30.28
N GLU A 99 17.07 44.95 -30.92
CA GLU A 99 16.57 45.36 -32.25
C GLU A 99 15.04 45.49 -32.45
N LEU A 100 14.57 46.74 -32.49
CA LEU A 100 14.09 47.42 -33.71
C LEU A 100 14.05 48.95 -33.50
#